data_AF-A0A974P2J0-F1
#
_entry.id   AF-A0A974P2J0-F1
#
_cell.length_a   1.000
_cell.length_b   1.000
_cell.length_c   1.000
_cell.angle_alpha   90.00
_cell.angle_beta   90.00
_cell.angle_gamma   90.00
#
_symmetry.space_group_name_H-M   'P 1'
#
loop_
_entity.id
_entity.type
_entity.pdbx_description
1 polymer ?
#
loop_
_entity_poly.entity_id
_entity_poly.type
_entity_poly.pdbx_seq_one_letter_code
_entity_poly.pdbx_strand_id
1 'polypeptide(L)'
;MNLARKGVMLGGALLVLPIPLALGAQNYWLAALVLGIALAGHQAFSTNIFAFTADVFPAKVIGAVIGIGATAGTLGGLAIQSFTGWTLDNGGGYLPMFAIVAAAYLLALLWIHLWAPKIVPAD
;
A
#
# COMPACT_ATOMS: atom_id res chain seq x y z
N MET A 1 20.45 3.28 2.69
CA MET A 1 19.28 2.38 2.79
C MET A 1 17.98 3.08 3.18
N ASN A 2 17.94 3.89 4.25
CA ASN A 2 16.71 4.62 4.64
C ASN A 2 16.07 5.41 3.49
N LEU A 3 16.83 6.28 2.82
CA LEU A 3 16.33 7.06 1.69
C LEU A 3 15.87 6.16 0.53
N ALA A 4 16.63 5.10 0.22
CA ALA A 4 16.29 4.17 -0.87
C ALA A 4 14.98 3.41 -0.61
N ARG A 5 14.72 2.97 0.63
CA ARG A 5 13.49 2.23 0.97
C ARG A 5 12.34 3.18 1.29
N LYS A 6 12.51 4.03 2.29
CA LYS A 6 11.46 4.93 2.79
C LYS A 6 11.13 6.03 1.79
N GLY A 7 12.11 6.52 1.03
CA GLY A 7 11.89 7.52 -0.01
C GLY A 7 11.07 6.97 -1.17
N VAL A 8 11.36 5.75 -1.63
CA VAL A 8 10.58 5.12 -2.70
C VAL A 8 9.18 4.73 -2.20
N MET A 9 9.06 4.22 -0.97
CA MET A 9 7.75 4.01 -0.34
C MET A 9 6.96 5.32 -0.20
N LEU A 10 7.61 6.43 0.16
CA LEU A 10 6.94 7.73 0.19
C LEU A 10 6.47 8.15 -1.20
N GLY A 11 7.32 8.03 -2.22
CA GLY A 11 6.95 8.28 -3.60
C GLY A 11 5.75 7.46 -4.04
N GLY A 12 5.78 6.14 -3.80
CA GLY A 12 4.66 5.25 -4.08
C GLY A 12 3.37 5.64 -3.33
N ALA A 13 3.47 6.00 -2.05
CA ALA A 13 2.34 6.46 -1.26
C ALA A 13 1.73 7.76 -1.81
N LEU A 14 2.57 8.72 -2.23
CA LEU A 14 2.13 9.97 -2.84
C LEU A 14 1.48 9.76 -4.21
N LEU A 15 1.91 8.76 -4.98
CA LEU A 15 1.27 8.40 -6.25
C LEU A 15 -0.11 7.76 -6.05
N VAL A 16 -0.33 7.06 -4.92
CA VAL A 16 -1.64 6.48 -4.58
C VAL A 16 -2.59 7.52 -3.97
N LEU A 17 -2.06 8.51 -3.24
CA LEU A 17 -2.83 9.55 -2.55
C LEU A 17 -3.97 10.19 -3.40
N PRO A 18 -3.78 10.53 -4.69
CA PRO A 18 -4.84 11.14 -5.50
C PRO A 18 -5.90 10.16 -6.04
N ILE A 19 -5.88 8.87 -5.68
CA ILE A 19 -6.86 7.89 -6.20
C ILE A 19 -8.34 8.30 -6.02
N PRO A 20 -8.79 9.03 -4.97
CA PRO A 20 -10.17 9.52 -4.88
C PRO A 20 -10.61 10.40 -6.06
N LEU A 21 -9.67 11.07 -6.74
CA LEU A 21 -9.97 11.91 -7.91
C LEU A 21 -10.53 11.10 -9.08
N ALA A 22 -10.28 9.79 -9.14
CA ALA A 22 -10.84 8.93 -10.18
C ALA A 22 -12.39 8.87 -10.13
N LEU A 23 -13.01 9.14 -8.97
CA LEU A 23 -14.48 9.19 -8.85
C LEU A 23 -15.09 10.43 -9.52
N GLY A 24 -14.30 11.49 -9.71
CA GLY A 24 -14.71 12.71 -10.39
C GLY A 24 -14.24 12.78 -11.85
N ALA A 25 -13.70 11.69 -12.40
CA ALA A 25 -13.16 11.69 -13.75
C ALA A 25 -14.25 11.91 -14.81
N GLN A 26 -14.02 12.86 -15.72
CA GLN A 26 -14.99 13.24 -16.76
C GLN A 26 -15.09 12.22 -17.91
N ASN A 27 -14.11 11.31 -18.02
CA ASN A 27 -14.09 10.25 -19.01
C ASN A 27 -13.29 9.04 -18.50
N TYR A 28 -13.50 7.89 -19.15
CA TYR A 28 -12.89 6.62 -18.77
C TYR A 28 -11.36 6.60 -18.94
N TRP A 29 -10.80 7.37 -19.88
CA TRP A 29 -9.33 7.48 -20.05
C TRP A 29 -8.66 8.17 -18.87
N LEU A 30 -9.25 9.26 -18.37
CA LEU A 30 -8.75 9.96 -17.20
C LEU A 30 -8.83 9.07 -15.95
N ALA A 31 -9.95 8.37 -15.76
CA ALA A 31 -10.10 7.40 -14.68
C ALA A 31 -9.03 6.30 -14.76
N ALA A 32 -8.82 5.72 -15.95
CA ALA A 32 -7.81 4.70 -16.18
C ALA A 32 -6.39 5.22 -15.90
N LEU A 33 -6.07 6.46 -16.27
CA LEU A 33 -4.77 7.07 -15.99
C LEU A 33 -4.53 7.22 -14.48
N VAL A 34 -5.51 7.75 -13.74
CA VAL A 34 -5.40 7.90 -12.28
C VAL A 34 -5.23 6.54 -11.60
N LEU A 35 -6.03 5.55 -11.98
CA LEU A 35 -5.92 4.20 -11.45
C LEU A 35 -4.58 3.54 -11.82
N GLY A 36 -4.09 3.75 -13.04
CA GLY A 36 -2.79 3.26 -13.49
C GLY A 36 -1.62 3.84 -12.69
N ILE A 37 -1.65 5.14 -12.41
CA ILE A 37 -0.66 5.80 -11.54
C ILE A 37 -0.72 5.23 -10.11
N ALA A 38 -1.92 5.04 -9.57
CA ALA A 38 -2.08 4.45 -8.25
C ALA A 38 -1.55 3.00 -8.20
N LEU A 39 -1.82 2.19 -9.23
CA LEU A 39 -1.29 0.83 -9.33
C LEU A 39 0.25 0.81 -9.44
N ALA A 40 0.83 1.75 -10.19
CA ALA A 40 2.29 1.91 -10.24
C ALA A 40 2.86 2.29 -8.86
N GLY A 41 2.22 3.21 -8.14
CA GLY A 41 2.57 3.58 -6.78
C GLY A 41 2.47 2.41 -5.81
N HIS A 42 1.40 1.60 -5.91
CA HIS A 42 1.22 0.38 -5.13
C HIS A 42 2.39 -0.59 -5.34
N GLN A 43 2.78 -0.85 -6.59
CA GLN A 43 3.88 -1.78 -6.86
C GLN A 43 5.24 -1.24 -6.43
N ALA A 44 5.50 0.06 -6.59
CA ALA A 44 6.70 0.70 -6.07
C ALA A 44 6.81 0.57 -4.54
N PHE A 45 5.68 0.67 -3.83
CA PHE A 45 5.61 0.48 -2.39
C PHE A 45 5.87 -0.99 -2.00
N SER A 46 5.11 -1.93 -2.57
CA SER A 46 5.17 -3.36 -2.23
C SER A 46 6.55 -3.97 -2.47
N THR A 47 7.17 -3.66 -3.61
CA THR A 47 8.54 -4.14 -3.91
C THR A 47 9.57 -3.65 -2.88
N ASN A 48 9.40 -2.44 -2.34
CA ASN A 48 10.27 -1.91 -1.30
C ASN A 48 9.96 -2.43 0.11
N ILE A 49 8.71 -2.83 0.40
CA ILE A 49 8.43 -3.60 1.62
C ILE A 49 9.19 -4.93 1.59
N PHE A 50 9.11 -5.67 0.48
CA PHE A 50 9.79 -6.96 0.39
C PHE A 50 11.32 -6.81 0.48
N ALA A 51 11.87 -5.80 -0.18
CA ALA A 51 13.29 -5.49 -0.06
C ALA A 51 13.67 -5.05 1.37
N PHE A 52 12.83 -4.24 2.03
CA PHE A 52 13.03 -3.89 3.44
C PHE A 52 13.04 -5.12 4.35
N THR A 53 12.09 -6.04 4.18
CA THR A 53 12.04 -7.29 4.95
C THR A 53 13.30 -8.12 4.73
N ALA A 54 13.76 -8.24 3.48
CA ALA A 54 15.00 -8.94 3.17
C ALA A 54 16.24 -8.24 3.76
N ASP A 55 16.22 -6.91 3.83
CA ASP A 55 17.31 -6.15 4.43
C ASP A 55 17.37 -6.35 5.95
N VAL A 56 16.26 -6.40 6.69
CA VAL A 56 16.28 -6.32 8.17
C VAL A 56 16.10 -7.64 8.92
N PHE A 57 15.78 -8.73 8.23
CA PHE A 57 15.61 -10.04 8.85
C PHE A 57 16.68 -11.04 8.39
N PRO A 58 17.16 -11.94 9.28
CA PRO A 58 18.08 -13.00 8.88
C PRO A 58 17.48 -13.90 7.80
N ALA A 59 18.31 -14.35 6.85
CA ALA A 59 17.87 -15.13 5.68
C ALA A 59 16.97 -16.34 6.03
N LYS A 60 17.27 -17.00 7.16
CA LYS A 60 16.53 -18.18 7.67
C LYS A 60 15.07 -17.91 8.03
N VAL A 61 14.65 -16.66 8.30
CA VAL A 61 13.26 -16.32 8.69
C VAL A 61 12.51 -15.47 7.67
N ILE A 62 13.17 -14.98 6.62
CA ILE A 62 12.54 -14.10 5.60
C ILE A 62 11.26 -14.72 5.03
N GLY A 63 11.30 -16.01 4.66
CA GLY A 63 10.14 -16.70 4.10
C GLY A 63 8.94 -16.74 5.05
N ALA A 64 9.17 -16.96 6.35
CA ALA A 64 8.12 -16.97 7.35
C ALA A 64 7.53 -15.56 7.56
N VAL A 65 8.38 -14.53 7.63
CA VAL A 65 7.94 -13.14 7.79
C VAL A 65 7.11 -12.69 6.59
N ILE A 66 7.57 -12.97 5.37
CA ILE A 66 6.81 -12.67 4.14
C ILE A 66 5.51 -13.47 4.12
N GLY A 67 5.52 -14.75 4.51
CA GLY A 67 4.33 -15.60 4.55
C GLY A 67 3.25 -15.10 5.51
N ILE A 68 3.64 -14.67 6.71
CA ILE A 68 2.73 -14.04 7.68
C ILE A 68 2.18 -12.73 7.12
N GLY A 69 3.05 -11.88 6.56
CA GLY A 69 2.65 -10.62 5.93
C GLY A 69 1.68 -10.81 4.77
N ALA A 70 1.94 -11.79 3.91
CA ALA A 70 1.07 -12.15 2.78
C ALA A 70 -0.30 -12.65 3.28
N THR A 71 -0.32 -13.50 4.31
CA THR A 71 -1.57 -14.01 4.89
C THR A 71 -2.40 -12.88 5.48
N ALA A 72 -1.78 -11.98 6.24
CA ALA A 72 -2.45 -10.79 6.78
C ALA A 72 -2.95 -9.87 5.65
N GLY A 73 -2.16 -9.69 4.59
CA GLY A 73 -2.55 -8.93 3.40
C GLY A 73 -3.77 -9.52 2.70
N THR A 74 -3.83 -10.84 2.51
CA THR A 74 -4.99 -11.52 1.91
C THR A 74 -6.23 -11.39 2.78
N LEU A 75 -6.12 -11.60 4.10
CA LEU A 75 -7.25 -11.44 5.02
C LEU A 75 -7.76 -9.99 5.03
N GLY A 76 -6.85 -9.01 5.03
CA GLY A 76 -7.20 -7.60 4.90
C GLY A 76 -7.90 -7.28 3.57
N GLY A 77 -7.43 -7.88 2.46
CA GLY A 77 -8.08 -7.76 1.16
C GLY A 77 -9.51 -8.31 1.15
N LEU A 78 -9.73 -9.49 1.74
CA LEU A 78 -11.06 -10.08 1.88
C LEU A 78 -12.00 -9.18 2.71
N ALA A 79 -11.47 -8.59 3.79
CA ALA A 79 -12.23 -7.67 4.64
C ALA A 79 -12.62 -6.40 3.87
N ILE A 80 -11.67 -5.76 3.17
CA ILE A 80 -11.96 -4.56 2.36
C ILE A 80 -12.93 -4.88 1.24
N GLN A 81 -12.81 -6.03 0.58
CA GLN A 81 -13.75 -6.42 -0.48
C GLN A 81 -15.17 -6.61 0.06
N SER A 82 -15.32 -7.26 1.21
CA SER A 82 -16.61 -7.40 1.90
C SER A 82 -17.20 -6.05 2.31
N PHE A 83 -16.35 -5.17 2.87
CA PHE A 83 -16.73 -3.81 3.26
C PHE A 83 -17.12 -2.95 2.06
N THR A 84 -16.47 -3.14 0.91
CA THR A 84 -16.82 -2.48 -0.36
C THR A 84 -18.23 -2.87 -0.79
N GLY A 85 -18.54 -4.17 -0.79
CA GLY A 85 -19.89 -4.67 -1.11
C GLY A 85 -20.94 -4.06 -0.20
N TRP A 86 -20.73 -4.14 1.12
CA TRP A 86 -21.63 -3.54 2.10
C TRP A 86 -21.84 -2.04 1.89
N THR A 87 -20.78 -1.28 1.58
CA THR A 87 -20.89 0.16 1.35
C THR A 87 -21.70 0.48 0.09
N LEU A 88 -21.55 -0.31 -0.97
CA LEU A 88 -22.33 -0.16 -2.20
C LEU A 88 -23.81 -0.47 -1.97
N ASP A 89 -24.12 -1.56 -1.25
CA ASP A 89 -25.49 -1.96 -0.92
C ASP A 89 -26.23 -0.92 -0.07
N ASN A 90 -25.50 -0.12 0.72
CA ASN A 90 -26.04 0.93 1.58
C ASN A 90 -25.92 2.35 0.99
N GLY A 91 -25.60 2.48 -0.31
CA GLY A 91 -25.56 3.77 -1.02
C GLY A 91 -24.35 4.66 -0.72
N GLY A 92 -23.32 4.14 -0.05
CA GLY A 92 -22.10 4.88 0.28
C GLY A 92 -21.09 5.01 -0.87
N GLY A 93 -21.24 4.20 -1.93
CA GLY A 93 -20.36 4.24 -3.10
C GLY A 93 -18.92 3.77 -2.83
N TYR A 94 -17.99 4.10 -3.73
CA TYR A 94 -16.57 3.71 -3.62
C TYR A 94 -15.70 4.69 -2.80
N LEU A 95 -16.23 5.87 -2.46
CA LEU A 95 -15.46 6.92 -1.80
C LEU A 95 -14.80 6.45 -0.49
N PRO A 96 -15.47 5.71 0.40
CA PRO A 96 -14.82 5.26 1.64
C PRO A 96 -13.63 4.33 1.36
N MET A 97 -13.70 3.48 0.32
CA MET A 97 -12.57 2.59 -0.03
C MET A 97 -11.40 3.37 -0.59
N PHE A 98 -11.67 4.35 -1.46
CA PHE A 98 -10.63 5.16 -2.07
C PHE A 98 -9.94 6.03 -1.01
N ALA A 99 -10.69 6.53 -0.02
CA ALA A 99 -10.13 7.24 1.13
C ALA A 99 -9.24 6.33 2.01
N ILE A 100 -9.70 5.11 2.32
CA ILE A 100 -8.90 4.12 3.07
C ILE A 100 -7.60 3.81 2.33
N VAL A 101 -7.68 3.50 1.03
CA VAL A 101 -6.51 3.17 0.20
C VAL A 101 -5.55 4.35 0.11
N ALA A 102 -6.03 5.57 -0.09
CA ALA A 102 -5.19 6.77 -0.13
C ALA A 102 -4.40 6.99 1.17
N ALA A 103 -5.02 6.72 2.33
CA ALA A 103 -4.38 6.88 3.63
C ALA A 103 -3.46 5.70 4.01
N ALA A 104 -3.81 4.48 3.61
CA ALA A 104 -3.16 3.25 4.09
C ALA A 104 -1.65 3.22 3.85
N TYR A 105 -1.16 3.69 2.70
CA TYR A 105 0.28 3.67 2.38
C TYR A 105 1.08 4.65 3.24
N LEU A 106 0.53 5.84 3.48
CA LEU A 106 1.17 6.82 4.36
C LEU A 106 1.20 6.33 5.80
N LEU A 107 0.10 5.72 6.27
CA LEU A 107 0.05 5.11 7.60
C LEU A 107 1.01 3.93 7.74
N ALA A 108 1.09 3.06 6.73
CA ALA A 108 2.03 1.95 6.71
C ALA A 108 3.49 2.44 6.73
N LEU A 109 3.82 3.48 5.94
CA LEU A 109 5.14 4.08 5.95
C LEU A 109 5.46 4.75 7.28
N LEU A 110 4.48 5.45 7.88
CA LEU A 110 4.63 6.05 9.20
C LEU A 110 4.91 4.96 10.24
N TRP A 111 4.18 3.86 10.20
CA TRP A 111 4.42 2.71 11.07
C TRP A 111 5.84 2.16 10.92
N ILE A 112 6.30 1.92 9.69
CA ILE A 112 7.68 1.49 9.40
C ILE A 112 8.68 2.53 9.92
N HIS A 113 8.39 3.82 9.78
CA HIS A 113 9.27 4.88 10.22
C HIS A 113 9.42 4.92 11.75
N LEU A 114 8.32 4.69 12.49
CA LEU A 114 8.31 4.66 13.94
C LEU A 114 9.02 3.42 14.50
N TRP A 115 8.80 2.25 13.91
CA TRP A 115 9.38 0.99 14.39
C TRP A 115 10.82 0.76 13.97
N ALA A 116 11.18 1.15 12.74
CA ALA A 116 12.51 0.97 12.18
C ALA A 116 13.06 2.31 11.71
N PRO A 117 13.37 3.26 12.61
CA PRO A 117 13.79 4.62 12.25
C PRO A 117 15.07 4.61 11.41
N LYS A 118 16.00 3.69 11.71
CA LYS A 118 17.17 3.40 10.87
C LYS A 118 17.13 1.95 10.40
N ILE A 119 17.09 1.76 9.08
CA ILE A 119 17.21 0.45 8.46
C ILE A 119 18.70 0.04 8.46
N VAL A 120 19.02 -1.03 9.17
CA VAL A 120 20.35 -1.66 9.23
C VAL A 120 20.21 -3.07 8.66
N PRO A 121 21.09 -3.51 7.74
CA PRO A 121 21.06 -4.87 7.23
C PRO A 121 21.19 -5.91 8.35
N ALA A 122 20.44 -6.99 8.28
CA ALA A 122 20.70 -8.20 9.05
C ALA A 122 21.89 -8.93 8.43
N ASP A 123 22.79 -9.40 9.29
CA ASP A 123 23.95 -10.23 8.91
C ASP A 123 23.53 -11.66 8.50
#